data_AF-A0A6A1Z8W8-F1
#
_entry.id   AF-A0A6A1Z8W8-F1
#
_cell.length_a   1.000
_cell.length_b   1.000
_cell.length_c   1.000
_cell.angle_alpha   90.00
_cell.angle_beta   90.00
_cell.angle_gamma   90.00
#
_symmetry.space_group_name_H-M   'P 1'
#
loop_
_entity.id
_entity.type
_entity.pdbx_description
1 polymer ?
#
loop_
_entity_poly.entity_id
_entity_poly.type
_entity_poly.pdbx_seq_one_letter_code
_entity_poly.pdbx_strand_id
1 'polypeptide(L)'
;MAEDPNTGFKEKLKQTILTDAGRHIFVSVGDGEGTLVYTCAILSSQKPVNSSGQALDDEAIRQITSLPDDLKEGQLTLTPVTDDHFDVIADFNNKNQPADINFSCIGWYARVDSTNEQNQKVQGDEALIAITFTTNDHETLAAGSPDGLSTDVISAQLSMTIAEAANIDMTVNEVGYVTRAELNSWQTKVTADFNGKIDANEKNTTITIHGTDPVKADANRTFDLNTYTKQEIDQMVAGAGKGAGINTVQGVAPDNQGNVNLGTVFYLKTEVDQKIQAQQAKIDALTKANSDKDSQITSLNQQMTGSNNQYNDLLNRVKFLEENAMLGKRFAKADESAAESWENQHPNYIAMIEDK
;
A
#
# COMPACT_ATOMS: atom_id res chain seq x y z
N MET A 1 -24.78 -53.63 -21.09
CA MET A 1 -25.03 -52.94 -22.37
C MET A 1 -25.11 -51.47 -22.03
N ALA A 2 -24.08 -50.70 -22.41
CA ALA A 2 -24.18 -49.25 -22.38
C ALA A 2 -24.92 -48.83 -23.65
N GLU A 3 -25.98 -48.03 -23.51
CA GLU A 3 -26.65 -47.40 -24.65
C GLU A 3 -25.65 -46.50 -25.39
N ASP A 4 -25.71 -46.56 -26.72
CA ASP A 4 -24.94 -45.71 -27.63
C ASP A 4 -25.43 -44.25 -27.46
N PRO A 5 -24.57 -43.30 -27.07
CA PRO A 5 -24.94 -41.90 -26.88
C PRO A 5 -25.42 -41.19 -28.16
N ASN A 6 -25.37 -41.84 -29.34
CA ASN A 6 -25.88 -41.30 -30.60
C ASN A 6 -27.39 -41.47 -30.85
N THR A 7 -28.18 -42.00 -29.90
CA THR A 7 -29.66 -42.06 -30.04
C THR A 7 -30.38 -40.71 -29.83
N GLY A 8 -29.65 -39.59 -29.78
CA GLY A 8 -30.17 -38.27 -29.40
C GLY A 8 -30.84 -37.44 -30.52
N PHE A 9 -30.71 -37.80 -31.79
CA PHE A 9 -31.32 -37.06 -32.89
C PHE A 9 -32.76 -37.53 -33.13
N LYS A 10 -33.74 -36.75 -32.67
CA LYS A 10 -35.13 -36.90 -33.11
C LYS A 10 -35.29 -36.20 -34.45
N GLU A 11 -35.76 -36.92 -35.47
CA GLU A 11 -36.13 -36.34 -36.76
C GLU A 11 -37.39 -35.47 -36.58
N LYS A 12 -37.17 -34.18 -36.34
CA LYS A 12 -38.20 -33.17 -36.06
C LYS A 12 -38.61 -32.38 -37.29
N LEU A 13 -37.89 -32.54 -38.39
CA LEU A 13 -38.02 -31.75 -39.61
C LEU A 13 -38.32 -32.67 -40.80
N LYS A 14 -39.20 -32.21 -41.69
CA LYS A 14 -39.49 -32.85 -42.98
C LYS A 14 -38.40 -32.49 -43.99
N GLN A 15 -38.45 -33.13 -45.14
CA GLN A 15 -37.61 -32.76 -46.28
C GLN A 15 -37.84 -31.29 -46.67
N THR A 16 -36.75 -30.59 -46.93
CA THR A 16 -36.76 -29.20 -47.39
C THR A 16 -37.27 -29.09 -48.82
N ILE A 17 -38.14 -28.09 -49.08
CA ILE A 17 -38.67 -27.79 -50.41
C ILE A 17 -38.09 -26.45 -50.87
N LEU A 18 -37.50 -26.42 -52.08
CA LEU A 18 -37.02 -25.19 -52.71
C LEU A 18 -38.19 -24.36 -53.23
N THR A 19 -38.21 -23.07 -52.92
CA THR A 19 -39.18 -22.13 -53.52
C THR A 19 -38.85 -21.88 -54.99
N ASP A 20 -39.77 -21.24 -55.72
CA ASP A 20 -39.52 -20.80 -57.10
C ASP A 20 -38.33 -19.85 -57.19
N ALA A 21 -38.23 -18.91 -56.24
CA ALA A 21 -37.10 -18.00 -56.13
C ALA A 21 -35.79 -18.75 -55.86
N GLY A 22 -35.81 -19.74 -54.96
CA GLY A 22 -34.64 -20.58 -54.67
C GLY A 22 -34.17 -21.35 -55.89
N ARG A 23 -35.08 -22.01 -56.61
CA ARG A 23 -34.72 -22.74 -57.84
C ARG A 23 -34.11 -21.81 -58.88
N HIS A 24 -34.66 -20.61 -59.07
CA HIS A 24 -34.11 -19.64 -59.99
C HIS A 24 -32.69 -19.22 -59.60
N ILE A 25 -32.47 -18.90 -58.32
CA ILE A 25 -31.15 -18.54 -57.78
C ILE A 25 -30.13 -19.67 -57.97
N PHE A 26 -30.48 -20.92 -57.66
CA PHE A 26 -29.55 -22.05 -57.82
C PHE A 26 -29.20 -22.33 -59.28
N VAL A 27 -30.14 -22.11 -60.20
CA VAL A 27 -29.85 -22.21 -61.65
C VAL A 27 -28.87 -21.13 -62.08
N SER A 28 -29.14 -19.86 -61.76
CA SER A 28 -28.25 -18.75 -62.12
C SER A 28 -26.84 -18.91 -61.57
N VAL A 29 -26.71 -19.28 -60.29
CA VAL A 29 -25.40 -19.51 -59.66
C VAL A 29 -24.71 -20.74 -60.26
N GLY A 30 -25.47 -21.79 -60.60
CA GLY A 30 -24.95 -22.97 -61.27
C GLY A 30 -24.38 -22.68 -62.66
N ASP A 31 -24.91 -21.67 -63.35
CA ASP A 31 -24.41 -21.17 -64.63
C ASP A 31 -23.21 -20.20 -64.48
N GLY A 32 -22.73 -19.98 -63.24
CA GLY A 32 -21.60 -19.12 -62.92
C GLY A 32 -21.96 -17.64 -62.74
N GLU A 33 -23.25 -17.31 -62.63
CA GLU A 33 -23.71 -15.92 -62.44
C GLU A 33 -23.65 -15.53 -60.96
N GLY A 34 -22.62 -14.74 -60.60
CA GLY A 34 -22.50 -14.13 -59.28
C GLY A 34 -22.04 -15.09 -58.18
N THR A 35 -22.29 -14.70 -56.94
CA THR A 35 -21.95 -15.46 -55.73
C THR A 35 -23.21 -15.62 -54.88
N LEU A 36 -23.59 -16.86 -54.60
CA LEU A 36 -24.67 -17.17 -53.67
C LEU A 36 -24.24 -16.78 -52.27
N VAL A 37 -25.02 -15.93 -51.60
CA VAL A 37 -24.79 -15.55 -50.21
C VAL A 37 -25.97 -16.01 -49.37
N TYR A 38 -25.75 -17.01 -48.51
CA TYR A 38 -26.72 -17.36 -47.47
C TYR A 38 -26.76 -16.24 -46.44
N THR A 39 -27.95 -15.76 -46.12
CA THR A 39 -28.10 -14.55 -45.30
C THR A 39 -28.63 -14.85 -43.91
N CYS A 40 -29.70 -15.63 -43.80
CA CYS A 40 -30.25 -16.06 -42.52
C CYS A 40 -31.10 -17.33 -42.68
N ALA A 41 -31.41 -17.96 -41.53
CA ALA A 41 -32.47 -18.93 -41.41
C ALA A 41 -33.41 -18.52 -40.29
N ILE A 42 -34.72 -18.58 -40.51
CA ILE A 42 -35.72 -17.99 -39.61
C ILE A 42 -36.75 -19.05 -39.22
N LEU A 43 -37.03 -19.18 -37.92
CA LEU A 43 -38.17 -19.92 -37.41
C LEU A 43 -39.46 -19.14 -37.66
N SER A 44 -40.48 -19.80 -38.20
CA SER A 44 -41.79 -19.19 -38.44
C SER A 44 -42.94 -20.10 -37.99
N SER A 45 -44.08 -19.49 -37.70
CA SER A 45 -45.33 -20.19 -37.38
C SER A 45 -46.04 -20.76 -38.61
N GLN A 46 -45.57 -20.48 -39.83
CA GLN A 46 -46.17 -20.96 -41.09
C GLN A 46 -46.37 -22.48 -41.09
N LYS A 47 -47.63 -22.90 -41.18
CA LYS A 47 -48.01 -24.31 -41.22
C LYS A 47 -48.06 -24.82 -42.67
N PRO A 48 -47.85 -26.13 -42.91
CA PRO A 48 -47.98 -26.72 -44.24
C PRO A 48 -49.45 -26.97 -44.61
N VAL A 49 -50.35 -26.02 -44.31
CA VAL A 49 -51.79 -26.12 -44.61
C VAL A 49 -52.32 -24.82 -45.21
N ASN A 50 -53.34 -24.92 -46.05
CA ASN A 50 -54.07 -23.77 -46.59
C ASN A 50 -55.03 -23.17 -45.55
N SER A 51 -55.70 -22.06 -45.89
CA SER A 51 -56.67 -21.38 -45.03
C SER A 51 -57.89 -22.23 -44.64
N SER A 52 -58.11 -23.37 -45.31
CA SER A 52 -59.16 -24.34 -44.99
C SER A 52 -58.65 -25.54 -44.18
N GLY A 53 -57.38 -25.52 -43.75
CA GLY A 53 -56.75 -26.56 -42.94
C GLY A 53 -56.33 -27.82 -43.72
N GLN A 54 -56.36 -27.78 -45.06
CA GLN A 54 -55.89 -28.88 -45.90
C GLN A 54 -54.39 -28.74 -46.15
N ALA A 55 -53.66 -29.86 -46.20
CA ALA A 55 -52.23 -29.84 -46.48
C ALA A 55 -51.92 -29.13 -47.81
N LEU A 56 -50.90 -28.27 -47.80
CA LEU A 56 -50.35 -27.69 -49.02
C LEU A 56 -49.63 -28.80 -49.80
N ASP A 57 -49.83 -28.81 -51.12
CA ASP A 57 -48.98 -29.60 -52.00
C ASP A 57 -47.64 -28.89 -52.23
N ASP A 58 -46.67 -29.63 -52.78
CA ASP A 58 -45.33 -29.10 -53.03
C ASP A 58 -45.37 -27.86 -53.94
N GLU A 59 -46.31 -27.78 -54.88
CA GLU A 59 -46.45 -26.63 -55.77
C GLU A 59 -46.90 -25.39 -55.01
N ALA A 60 -47.91 -25.49 -54.14
CA ALA A 60 -48.32 -24.38 -53.29
C ALA A 60 -47.23 -23.94 -52.31
N ILE A 61 -46.42 -24.88 -51.80
CA ILE A 61 -45.26 -24.55 -50.94
C ILE A 61 -44.19 -23.80 -51.74
N ARG A 62 -43.93 -24.21 -52.98
CA ARG A 62 -42.93 -23.58 -53.87
C ARG A 62 -43.25 -22.12 -54.20
N GLN A 63 -44.54 -21.78 -54.26
CA GLN A 63 -45.02 -20.42 -54.53
C GLN A 63 -44.95 -19.49 -53.30
N ILE A 64 -44.54 -19.97 -52.13
CA ILE A 64 -44.37 -19.12 -50.94
C ILE A 64 -43.15 -18.21 -51.14
N THR A 65 -43.38 -16.90 -51.14
CA THR A 65 -42.33 -15.88 -51.31
C THR A 65 -41.88 -15.24 -50.01
N SER A 66 -42.67 -15.36 -48.94
CA SER A 66 -42.40 -14.76 -47.64
C SER A 66 -43.09 -15.54 -46.52
N LEU A 67 -42.49 -15.51 -45.33
CA LEU A 67 -43.07 -16.07 -44.13
C LEU A 67 -43.89 -15.01 -43.37
N PRO A 68 -44.92 -15.42 -42.59
CA PRO A 68 -45.81 -14.51 -41.89
C PRO A 68 -45.16 -13.81 -40.68
N ASP A 69 -44.08 -14.37 -40.15
CA ASP A 69 -43.40 -13.91 -38.95
C ASP A 69 -41.94 -14.36 -38.89
N ASP A 70 -41.14 -13.60 -38.13
CA ASP A 70 -39.74 -13.88 -37.86
C ASP A 70 -39.58 -14.19 -36.36
N LEU A 71 -39.91 -15.43 -35.95
CA LEU A 71 -39.94 -15.80 -34.53
C LEU A 71 -38.54 -15.83 -33.92
N LYS A 72 -37.57 -16.35 -34.68
CA LYS A 72 -36.17 -16.43 -34.25
C LYS A 72 -35.26 -16.65 -35.44
N GLU A 73 -34.19 -15.89 -35.49
CA GLU A 73 -33.12 -16.14 -36.44
C GLU A 73 -32.09 -17.16 -35.88
N GLY A 74 -31.64 -18.06 -36.74
CA GLY A 74 -30.65 -19.10 -36.44
C GLY A 74 -29.24 -18.67 -36.79
N GLN A 75 -28.27 -19.16 -36.02
CA GLN A 75 -26.86 -18.96 -36.30
C GLN A 75 -26.42 -19.87 -37.45
N LEU A 76 -26.03 -19.27 -38.57
CA LEU A 76 -25.61 -20.01 -39.75
C LEU A 76 -24.13 -20.44 -39.69
N THR A 77 -23.85 -21.64 -40.19
CA THR A 77 -22.49 -22.14 -40.48
C THR A 77 -22.49 -22.95 -41.79
N LEU A 78 -21.35 -22.95 -42.50
CA LEU A 78 -21.12 -23.81 -43.65
C LEU A 78 -20.11 -24.89 -43.30
N THR A 79 -20.36 -26.12 -43.73
CA THR A 79 -19.31 -27.14 -43.74
C THR A 79 -18.33 -26.89 -44.89
N PRO A 80 -17.08 -27.37 -44.78
CA PRO A 80 -16.18 -27.41 -45.93
C PRO A 80 -16.80 -28.19 -47.08
N VAL A 81 -16.58 -27.72 -48.31
CA VAL A 81 -17.02 -28.43 -49.52
C VAL A 81 -16.23 -29.74 -49.64
N THR A 82 -16.94 -30.86 -49.77
CA THR A 82 -16.38 -32.19 -50.02
C THR A 82 -17.20 -32.84 -51.13
N ASP A 83 -16.55 -33.29 -52.21
CA ASP A 83 -17.21 -33.91 -53.36
C ASP A 83 -18.41 -33.10 -53.91
N ASP A 84 -18.23 -31.79 -54.12
CA ASP A 84 -19.27 -30.84 -54.57
C ASP A 84 -20.50 -30.73 -53.65
N HIS A 85 -20.37 -31.24 -52.42
CA HIS A 85 -21.39 -31.17 -51.38
C HIS A 85 -20.92 -30.31 -50.22
N PHE A 86 -21.87 -29.58 -49.65
CA PHE A 86 -21.69 -28.85 -48.40
C PHE A 86 -23.04 -28.74 -47.70
N ASP A 87 -23.00 -28.50 -46.40
CA ASP A 87 -24.17 -28.29 -45.58
C ASP A 87 -24.23 -26.85 -45.09
N VAL A 88 -25.42 -26.27 -45.15
CA VAL A 88 -25.77 -25.06 -44.41
C VAL A 88 -26.43 -25.50 -43.12
N ILE A 89 -25.82 -25.19 -41.99
CA ILE A 89 -26.33 -25.54 -40.67
C ILE A 89 -26.84 -24.27 -40.01
N ALA A 90 -28.07 -24.30 -39.49
CA ALA A 90 -28.67 -23.24 -38.70
C ALA A 90 -28.94 -23.73 -37.28
N ASP A 91 -28.30 -23.08 -36.30
CA ASP A 91 -28.50 -23.36 -34.87
C ASP A 91 -29.42 -22.34 -34.22
N PHE A 92 -30.52 -22.82 -33.65
CA PHE A 92 -31.50 -22.00 -32.94
C PHE A 92 -31.41 -22.27 -31.44
N ASN A 93 -31.26 -21.21 -30.64
CA ASN A 93 -31.29 -21.26 -29.19
C ASN A 93 -32.18 -20.16 -28.60
N ASN A 94 -32.78 -20.43 -27.45
CA ASN A 94 -33.72 -19.51 -26.77
C ASN A 94 -33.20 -19.12 -25.37
N LYS A 95 -31.88 -18.88 -25.30
CA LYS A 95 -31.18 -18.50 -24.08
C LYS A 95 -31.68 -17.17 -23.54
N ASN A 96 -31.83 -17.07 -22.22
CA ASN A 96 -32.25 -15.85 -21.50
C ASN A 96 -33.60 -15.26 -21.92
N GLN A 97 -34.44 -16.01 -22.64
CA GLN A 97 -35.80 -15.58 -22.97
C GLN A 97 -36.80 -16.10 -21.93
N PRO A 98 -37.86 -15.34 -21.63
CA PRO A 98 -38.84 -15.70 -20.61
C PRO A 98 -39.96 -16.63 -21.10
N ALA A 99 -40.05 -16.88 -22.42
CA ALA A 99 -41.14 -17.65 -23.03
C ALA A 99 -40.62 -18.62 -24.10
N ASP A 100 -41.29 -19.76 -24.21
CA ASP A 100 -41.04 -20.77 -25.24
C ASP A 100 -41.39 -20.22 -26.63
N ILE A 101 -40.67 -20.68 -27.65
CA ILE A 101 -40.97 -20.37 -29.05
C ILE A 101 -41.55 -21.62 -29.71
N ASN A 102 -42.80 -21.53 -30.18
CA ASN A 102 -43.43 -22.58 -30.98
C ASN A 102 -43.31 -22.21 -32.45
N PHE A 103 -42.68 -23.07 -33.25
CA PHE A 103 -42.46 -22.87 -34.67
C PHE A 103 -42.94 -24.08 -35.48
N SER A 104 -43.33 -23.83 -36.72
CA SER A 104 -43.89 -24.84 -37.63
C SER A 104 -43.01 -25.06 -38.87
N CYS A 105 -42.11 -24.12 -39.16
CA CYS A 105 -41.12 -24.26 -40.22
C CYS A 105 -39.87 -23.42 -39.99
N ILE A 106 -38.88 -23.67 -40.85
CA ILE A 106 -37.65 -22.90 -41.00
C ILE A 106 -37.63 -22.36 -42.43
N GLY A 107 -37.55 -21.04 -42.58
CA GLY A 107 -37.26 -20.39 -43.85
C GLY A 107 -35.77 -20.18 -44.02
N TRP A 108 -35.24 -20.54 -45.18
CA TRP A 108 -33.85 -20.31 -45.54
C TRP A 108 -33.79 -19.17 -46.55
N TYR A 109 -32.94 -18.18 -46.28
CA TYR A 109 -32.83 -16.97 -47.09
C TYR A 109 -31.44 -16.86 -47.70
N ALA A 110 -31.40 -16.39 -48.94
CA ALA A 110 -30.17 -16.09 -49.64
C ALA A 110 -30.37 -14.97 -50.67
N ARG A 111 -29.27 -14.41 -51.14
CA ARG A 111 -29.21 -13.48 -52.26
C ARG A 111 -28.08 -13.86 -53.20
N VAL A 112 -28.07 -13.28 -54.40
CA VAL A 112 -26.96 -13.41 -55.35
C VAL A 112 -26.24 -12.08 -55.43
N ASP A 113 -25.00 -12.04 -54.93
CA ASP A 113 -24.15 -10.87 -55.07
C ASP A 113 -23.41 -10.94 -56.42
N SER A 114 -23.33 -9.82 -57.13
CA SER A 114 -22.67 -9.72 -58.43
C SER A 114 -21.50 -8.74 -58.38
N THR A 115 -20.72 -8.68 -59.46
CA THR A 115 -19.69 -7.66 -59.64
C THR A 115 -20.10 -6.76 -60.80
N ASN A 116 -20.16 -5.44 -60.58
CA ASN A 116 -20.48 -4.50 -61.65
C ASN A 116 -19.28 -4.26 -62.59
N GLU A 117 -19.50 -3.51 -63.67
CA GLU A 117 -18.47 -3.16 -64.66
C GLU A 117 -17.25 -2.40 -64.08
N GLN A 118 -17.38 -1.88 -62.86
CA GLN A 118 -16.34 -1.18 -62.11
C GLN A 118 -15.61 -2.07 -61.08
N ASN A 119 -15.79 -3.40 -61.14
CA ASN A 119 -15.25 -4.37 -60.18
C ASN A 119 -15.72 -4.16 -58.73
N GLN A 120 -16.90 -3.60 -58.52
CA GLN A 120 -17.48 -3.42 -57.20
C GLN A 120 -18.54 -4.51 -56.94
N LYS A 121 -18.54 -5.06 -55.72
CA LYS A 121 -19.56 -6.01 -55.27
C LYS A 121 -20.90 -5.29 -55.16
N VAL A 122 -21.90 -5.78 -55.89
CA VAL A 122 -23.29 -5.30 -55.84
C VAL A 122 -24.12 -6.38 -55.16
N GLN A 123 -24.76 -6.04 -54.06
CA GLN A 123 -25.62 -6.96 -53.33
C GLN A 123 -26.95 -7.15 -54.07
N GLY A 124 -27.37 -8.39 -54.23
CA GLY A 124 -28.70 -8.72 -54.75
C GLY A 124 -29.79 -8.58 -53.70
N ASP A 125 -31.04 -8.72 -54.14
CA ASP A 125 -32.18 -8.80 -53.23
C ASP A 125 -32.21 -10.15 -52.52
N GLU A 126 -32.51 -10.13 -51.23
CA GLU A 126 -32.70 -11.34 -50.42
C GLU A 126 -34.05 -12.00 -50.74
N ALA A 127 -34.03 -13.32 -50.91
CA ALA A 127 -35.21 -14.12 -51.18
C ALA A 127 -35.28 -15.34 -50.26
N LEU A 128 -36.51 -15.76 -49.92
CA LEU A 128 -36.77 -17.05 -49.30
C LEU A 128 -36.50 -18.14 -50.34
N ILE A 129 -35.42 -18.90 -50.17
CA ILE A 129 -34.95 -19.91 -51.13
C ILE A 129 -35.46 -21.31 -50.84
N ALA A 130 -35.76 -21.61 -49.58
CA ALA A 130 -36.20 -22.94 -49.18
C ALA A 130 -37.02 -22.90 -47.89
N ILE A 131 -37.90 -23.89 -47.71
CA ILE A 131 -38.72 -24.04 -46.51
C ILE A 131 -38.60 -25.48 -46.00
N THR A 132 -38.32 -25.61 -44.70
CA THR A 132 -38.26 -26.89 -43.99
C THR A 132 -39.35 -26.91 -42.93
N PHE A 133 -40.40 -27.71 -43.12
CA PHE A 133 -41.49 -27.83 -42.14
C PHE A 133 -41.15 -28.80 -41.01
N THR A 134 -41.77 -28.61 -39.84
CA THR A 134 -41.71 -29.59 -38.74
C THR A 134 -42.48 -30.87 -39.10
N THR A 135 -42.11 -32.01 -38.49
CA THR A 135 -42.85 -33.27 -38.64
C THR A 135 -44.20 -33.24 -37.94
N ASN A 136 -44.28 -32.51 -36.81
CA ASN A 136 -45.50 -32.24 -36.05
C ASN A 136 -46.13 -30.88 -36.44
N ASP A 137 -47.31 -30.57 -35.87
CA ASP A 137 -48.01 -29.28 -36.07
C ASP A 137 -47.15 -28.07 -35.68
N HIS A 138 -46.31 -28.23 -34.66
CA HIS A 138 -45.24 -27.32 -34.27
C HIS A 138 -44.19 -28.09 -33.45
N GLU A 139 -43.00 -27.52 -33.35
CA GLU A 139 -41.97 -27.87 -32.39
C GLU A 139 -41.73 -26.70 -31.43
N THR A 140 -41.23 -27.01 -30.23
CA THR A 140 -40.99 -26.02 -29.19
C THR A 140 -39.50 -25.85 -28.95
N LEU A 141 -39.04 -24.60 -28.95
CA LEU A 141 -37.72 -24.19 -28.49
C LEU A 141 -37.85 -23.57 -27.09
N ALA A 142 -37.51 -24.37 -26.06
CA ALA A 142 -37.78 -24.06 -24.67
C ALA A 142 -37.02 -22.81 -24.15
N ALA A 143 -37.69 -22.04 -23.29
CA ALA A 143 -37.16 -20.86 -22.64
C ALA A 143 -35.99 -21.18 -21.71
N GLY A 144 -34.94 -20.35 -21.75
CA GLY A 144 -33.77 -20.49 -20.88
C GLY A 144 -33.84 -19.74 -19.53
N SER A 145 -34.97 -19.13 -19.16
CA SER A 145 -35.14 -18.36 -17.91
C SER A 145 -35.81 -19.20 -16.79
N PRO A 146 -35.45 -19.04 -15.50
CA PRO A 146 -34.54 -18.04 -14.91
C PRO A 146 -33.06 -18.44 -14.86
N ASP A 147 -32.73 -19.69 -15.17
CA ASP A 147 -31.39 -20.25 -14.96
C ASP A 147 -30.36 -19.77 -15.99
N GLY A 148 -30.79 -19.06 -17.04
CA GLY A 148 -29.96 -18.41 -18.06
C GLY A 148 -29.25 -19.38 -19.01
N LEU A 149 -29.55 -20.68 -18.91
CA LEU A 149 -29.01 -21.75 -19.75
C LEU A 149 -30.02 -22.08 -20.85
N SER A 150 -29.55 -22.23 -22.10
CA SER A 150 -30.42 -22.79 -23.15
C SER A 150 -30.68 -24.24 -22.77
N THR A 151 -31.94 -24.57 -22.49
CA THR A 151 -32.36 -25.94 -22.14
C THR A 151 -32.45 -26.82 -23.38
N ASP A 152 -32.71 -26.21 -24.55
CA ASP A 152 -32.72 -26.88 -25.85
C ASP A 152 -31.96 -26.07 -26.91
N VAL A 153 -31.35 -26.80 -27.86
CA VAL A 153 -30.79 -26.28 -29.12
C VAL A 153 -31.42 -27.08 -30.24
N ILE A 154 -31.92 -26.40 -31.27
CA ILE A 154 -32.42 -27.04 -32.48
C ILE A 154 -31.44 -26.71 -33.59
N SER A 155 -30.79 -27.72 -34.13
CA SER A 155 -29.91 -27.62 -35.28
C SER A 155 -30.64 -28.15 -36.51
N ALA A 156 -30.72 -27.33 -37.55
CA ALA A 156 -31.26 -27.74 -38.84
C ALA A 156 -30.14 -27.75 -39.88
N GLN A 157 -30.11 -28.79 -40.71
CA GLN A 157 -29.12 -28.96 -41.75
C GLN A 157 -29.81 -28.93 -43.11
N LEU A 158 -29.30 -28.08 -44.00
CA LEU A 158 -29.68 -28.01 -45.39
C LEU A 158 -28.52 -28.48 -46.25
N SER A 159 -28.60 -29.73 -46.71
CA SER A 159 -27.60 -30.34 -47.58
C SER A 159 -27.74 -29.85 -49.01
N MET A 160 -26.62 -29.40 -49.57
CA MET A 160 -26.55 -28.78 -50.89
C MET A 160 -25.55 -29.51 -51.78
N THR A 161 -25.81 -29.45 -53.09
CA THR A 161 -24.91 -29.91 -54.15
C THR A 161 -24.66 -28.75 -55.08
N ILE A 162 -23.41 -28.46 -55.42
CA ILE A 162 -23.05 -27.36 -56.30
C ILE A 162 -22.53 -27.82 -57.64
N ALA A 163 -22.72 -26.98 -58.65
CA ALA A 163 -22.03 -27.11 -59.92
C ALA A 163 -20.60 -26.55 -59.81
N GLU A 164 -19.70 -27.02 -60.68
CA GLU A 164 -18.29 -26.60 -60.74
C GLU A 164 -18.11 -25.07 -60.88
N ALA A 165 -19.07 -24.37 -61.48
CA ALA A 165 -19.04 -22.93 -61.71
C ALA A 165 -19.61 -22.08 -60.56
N ALA A 166 -20.21 -22.70 -59.54
CA ALA A 166 -20.90 -21.99 -58.47
C ALA A 166 -19.93 -21.38 -57.44
N ASN A 167 -20.11 -20.09 -57.11
CA ASN A 167 -19.43 -19.44 -55.99
C ASN A 167 -20.39 -19.27 -54.81
N ILE A 168 -19.94 -19.62 -53.60
CA ILE A 168 -20.75 -19.57 -52.38
C ILE A 168 -20.03 -18.78 -51.29
N ASP A 169 -20.81 -17.95 -50.59
CA ASP A 169 -20.41 -17.14 -49.45
C ASP A 169 -21.54 -17.17 -48.39
N MET A 170 -21.26 -16.67 -47.19
CA MET A 170 -22.24 -16.59 -46.10
C MET A 170 -22.13 -15.23 -45.42
N THR A 171 -23.27 -14.59 -45.17
CA THR A 171 -23.32 -13.44 -44.26
C THR A 171 -23.38 -13.98 -42.83
N VAL A 172 -22.32 -13.76 -42.05
CA VAL A 172 -22.34 -14.06 -40.61
C VAL A 172 -23.19 -12.99 -39.94
N ASN A 173 -24.37 -13.35 -39.44
CA ASN A 173 -25.11 -12.48 -38.54
C ASN A 173 -24.39 -12.46 -37.18
N GLU A 174 -23.45 -11.51 -37.06
CA GLU A 174 -22.74 -11.19 -35.82
C GLU A 174 -23.72 -10.63 -34.79
N VAL A 175 -24.31 -11.51 -33.99
CA VAL A 175 -24.78 -11.14 -32.65
C VAL A 175 -24.03 -12.01 -31.63
N GLY A 176 -22.79 -11.60 -31.35
CA GLY A 176 -22.16 -11.79 -30.05
C GLY A 176 -21.72 -13.20 -29.64
N TYR A 177 -21.02 -13.94 -30.51
CA TYR A 177 -20.26 -15.11 -30.06
C TYR A 177 -18.82 -15.10 -30.59
N VAL A 178 -17.90 -15.29 -29.65
CA VAL A 178 -16.48 -15.59 -29.89
C VAL A 178 -16.41 -17.06 -30.33
N THR A 179 -15.83 -17.35 -31.49
CA THR A 179 -15.60 -18.74 -31.92
C THR A 179 -14.69 -19.46 -30.92
N ARG A 180 -14.75 -20.79 -30.82
CA ARG A 180 -13.85 -21.58 -29.93
C ARG A 180 -12.37 -21.31 -30.24
N ALA A 181 -12.05 -21.08 -31.52
CA ALA A 181 -10.71 -20.72 -31.97
C ALA A 181 -10.30 -19.31 -31.48
N GLU A 182 -11.20 -18.34 -31.55
CA GLU A 182 -10.97 -16.99 -31.01
C GLU A 182 -10.90 -17.00 -29.48
N LEU A 183 -11.70 -17.82 -28.80
CA LEU A 183 -11.65 -18.00 -27.35
C LEU A 183 -10.29 -18.60 -26.94
N ASN A 184 -9.83 -19.64 -27.65
CA ASN A 184 -8.51 -20.23 -27.42
C ASN A 184 -7.37 -19.26 -27.73
N SER A 185 -7.51 -18.46 -28.80
CA SER A 185 -6.56 -17.41 -29.16
C SER A 185 -6.50 -16.31 -28.10
N TRP A 186 -7.65 -15.89 -27.59
CA TRP A 186 -7.78 -14.94 -26.49
C TRP A 186 -7.22 -15.52 -25.19
N GLN A 187 -7.56 -16.76 -24.84
CA GLN A 187 -7.01 -17.44 -23.66
C GLN A 187 -5.49 -17.53 -23.75
N THR A 188 -4.95 -17.91 -24.90
CA THR A 188 -3.50 -17.97 -25.14
C THR A 188 -2.85 -16.60 -25.01
N LYS A 189 -3.44 -15.56 -25.62
CA LYS A 189 -2.94 -14.18 -25.51
C LYS A 189 -3.00 -13.66 -24.08
N VAL A 190 -4.10 -13.88 -23.37
CA VAL A 190 -4.27 -13.46 -21.98
C VAL A 190 -3.28 -14.18 -21.08
N THR A 191 -3.13 -15.50 -21.21
CA THR A 191 -2.13 -16.27 -20.44
C THR A 191 -0.71 -15.80 -20.76
N ALA A 192 -0.37 -15.56 -22.03
CA ALA A 192 0.95 -15.08 -22.43
C ALA A 192 1.23 -13.66 -21.90
N ASP A 193 0.26 -12.74 -21.96
CA ASP A 193 0.40 -11.38 -21.43
C ASP A 193 0.50 -11.38 -19.90
N PHE A 194 -0.33 -12.17 -19.22
CA PHE A 194 -0.26 -12.30 -17.75
C PHE A 194 1.06 -12.91 -17.31
N ASN A 195 1.48 -14.02 -17.91
CA ASN A 195 2.76 -14.65 -17.58
C ASN A 195 3.93 -13.71 -17.91
N GLY A 196 3.89 -13.04 -19.05
CA GLY A 196 4.91 -12.05 -19.44
C GLY A 196 5.01 -10.88 -18.45
N LYS A 197 3.87 -10.39 -17.95
CA LYS A 197 3.83 -9.34 -16.92
C LYS A 197 4.33 -9.84 -15.56
N ILE A 198 3.98 -11.06 -15.16
CA ILE A 198 4.50 -11.68 -13.93
C ILE A 198 6.01 -11.85 -14.03
N ASP A 199 6.52 -12.44 -15.12
CA ASP A 199 7.96 -12.62 -15.35
C ASP A 199 8.72 -11.29 -15.38
N ALA A 200 8.15 -10.25 -16.00
CA ALA A 200 8.74 -8.91 -16.01
C ALA A 200 8.78 -8.30 -14.61
N ASN A 201 7.72 -8.49 -13.82
CA ASN A 201 7.65 -7.98 -12.45
C ASN A 201 8.62 -8.76 -11.53
N GLU A 202 8.73 -10.08 -11.69
CA GLU A 202 9.71 -10.92 -11.00
C GLU A 202 11.15 -10.47 -11.31
N LYS A 203 11.49 -10.17 -12.57
CA LYS A 203 12.85 -9.72 -12.97
C LYS A 203 13.23 -8.33 -12.47
N ASN A 204 12.22 -7.49 -12.19
CA ASN A 204 12.40 -6.08 -11.86
C ASN A 204 12.15 -5.76 -10.38
N THR A 205 11.57 -6.69 -9.61
CA THR A 205 11.40 -6.50 -8.17
C THR A 205 12.76 -6.65 -7.48
N THR A 206 13.20 -5.58 -6.82
CA THR A 206 14.42 -5.55 -6.03
C THR A 206 14.15 -5.05 -4.63
N ILE A 207 14.89 -5.56 -3.65
CA ILE A 207 14.94 -5.00 -2.29
C ILE A 207 16.25 -4.23 -2.14
N THR A 208 16.17 -2.97 -1.72
CA THR A 208 17.32 -2.13 -1.42
C THR A 208 17.46 -1.97 0.10
N ILE A 209 18.59 -2.43 0.64
CA ILE A 209 18.99 -2.14 2.02
C ILE A 209 19.99 -0.98 1.97
N HIS A 210 19.82 0.00 2.85
CA HIS A 210 20.59 1.23 2.83
C HIS A 210 22.10 0.96 2.92
N GLY A 211 22.86 1.34 1.88
CA GLY A 211 24.32 1.13 1.79
C GLY A 211 24.76 -0.13 1.02
N THR A 212 23.83 -0.89 0.43
CA THR A 212 24.16 -2.04 -0.44
C THR A 212 23.48 -1.93 -1.80
N ASP A 213 24.02 -2.63 -2.79
CA ASP A 213 23.39 -2.75 -4.11
C ASP A 213 22.02 -3.46 -4.01
N PRO A 214 21.05 -3.13 -4.89
CA PRO A 214 19.75 -3.77 -4.91
C PRO A 214 19.84 -5.29 -5.12
N VAL A 215 19.18 -6.06 -4.26
CA VAL A 215 19.13 -7.54 -4.34
C VAL A 215 17.92 -7.98 -5.14
N LYS A 216 18.14 -8.89 -6.09
CA LYS A 216 17.09 -9.56 -6.88
C LYS A 216 16.70 -10.90 -6.26
N ALA A 217 15.47 -11.33 -6.50
CA ALA A 217 15.04 -12.68 -6.15
C ALA A 217 15.80 -13.74 -6.95
N ASP A 218 16.06 -14.89 -6.33
CA ASP A 218 16.65 -16.08 -6.95
C ASP A 218 15.62 -16.89 -7.76
N ALA A 219 16.05 -18.02 -8.33
CA ALA A 219 15.18 -18.92 -9.10
C ALA A 219 14.03 -19.54 -8.27
N ASN A 220 14.13 -19.52 -6.93
CA ASN A 220 13.12 -20.02 -6.01
C ASN A 220 12.24 -18.89 -5.44
N ARG A 221 12.29 -17.68 -6.01
CA ARG A 221 11.54 -16.49 -5.57
C ARG A 221 11.89 -16.03 -4.15
N THR A 222 13.13 -16.28 -3.72
CA THR A 222 13.63 -15.85 -2.42
C THR A 222 14.62 -14.72 -2.61
N PHE A 223 14.55 -13.69 -1.75
CA PHE A 223 15.56 -12.64 -1.72
C PHE A 223 16.70 -13.09 -0.79
N ASP A 224 17.88 -13.30 -1.36
CA ASP A 224 19.08 -13.60 -0.59
C ASP A 224 19.66 -12.30 -0.02
N LEU A 225 19.07 -11.85 1.08
CA LEU A 225 19.52 -10.66 1.78
C LEU A 225 20.76 -11.04 2.59
N ASN A 226 21.84 -10.27 2.42
CA ASN A 226 22.99 -10.33 3.31
C ASN A 226 22.54 -9.95 4.72
N THR A 227 22.23 -10.96 5.51
CA THR A 227 21.89 -10.85 6.92
C THR A 227 23.06 -11.38 7.73
N TYR A 228 23.27 -10.77 8.88
CA TYR A 228 24.28 -11.25 9.81
C TYR A 228 23.66 -12.36 10.67
N THR A 229 24.30 -13.52 10.69
CA THR A 229 23.99 -14.57 11.66
C THR A 229 24.23 -14.05 13.07
N LYS A 230 23.59 -14.69 14.06
CA LYS A 230 23.84 -14.37 15.47
C LYS A 230 25.33 -14.40 15.80
N GLN A 231 26.08 -15.40 15.29
CA GLN A 231 27.52 -15.48 15.51
C GLN A 231 28.29 -14.31 14.88
N GLU A 232 27.92 -13.86 13.68
CA GLU A 232 28.56 -12.71 13.03
C GLU A 232 28.26 -11.40 13.77
N ILE A 233 27.02 -11.21 14.23
CA ILE A 233 26.68 -10.06 15.08
C ILE A 233 27.48 -10.11 16.38
N ASP A 234 27.51 -11.27 17.04
CA ASP A 234 28.28 -11.48 18.27
C ASP A 234 29.78 -11.22 18.04
N GLN A 235 30.34 -11.61 16.88
CA GLN A 235 31.73 -11.35 16.50
C GLN A 235 31.99 -9.87 16.15
N MET A 236 31.09 -9.18 15.48
CA MET A 236 31.21 -7.74 15.20
C MET A 236 31.19 -6.94 16.50
N VAL A 237 30.31 -7.33 17.43
CA VAL A 237 30.23 -6.73 18.77
C VAL A 237 31.44 -7.10 19.62
N ALA A 238 31.95 -8.33 19.53
CA ALA A 238 33.14 -8.77 20.25
C ALA A 238 34.44 -8.14 19.70
N GLY A 239 34.55 -8.00 18.38
CA GLY A 239 35.69 -7.42 17.66
C GLY A 239 35.78 -5.89 17.80
N ALA A 240 34.67 -5.22 18.15
CA ALA A 240 34.67 -3.82 18.56
C ALA A 240 35.51 -3.56 19.84
N GLY A 241 35.95 -4.63 20.52
CA GLY A 241 36.80 -4.56 21.70
C GLY A 241 36.01 -4.32 22.99
N LYS A 242 36.64 -4.58 24.14
CA LYS A 242 36.06 -4.29 25.45
C LYS A 242 35.85 -2.78 25.58
N GLY A 243 34.66 -2.29 25.22
CA GLY A 243 34.29 -0.86 25.37
C GLY A 243 33.47 -0.25 24.23
N ALA A 244 33.24 -0.93 23.10
CA ALA A 244 32.54 -0.33 21.94
C ALA A 244 31.21 -1.01 21.57
N GLY A 245 30.63 -1.81 22.46
CA GLY A 245 29.34 -2.48 22.25
C GLY A 245 28.13 -1.68 22.77
N ILE A 246 26.93 -2.03 22.28
CA ILE A 246 25.62 -1.47 22.69
C ILE A 246 25.36 -1.61 24.21
N ASN A 247 26.03 -2.56 24.87
CA ASN A 247 25.92 -2.83 26.31
C ASN A 247 27.01 -2.15 27.15
N THR A 248 27.75 -1.20 26.58
CA THR A 248 28.77 -0.44 27.32
C THR A 248 28.21 0.88 27.81
N VAL A 249 28.61 1.30 29.00
CA VAL A 249 28.27 2.62 29.55
C VAL A 249 29.58 3.37 29.70
N GLN A 250 29.72 4.48 28.97
CA GLN A 250 30.94 5.32 28.97
C GLN A 250 32.23 4.52 28.67
N GLY A 251 32.16 3.56 27.74
CA GLY A 251 33.32 2.77 27.32
C GLY A 251 33.72 1.62 28.25
N VAL A 252 32.98 1.37 29.35
CA VAL A 252 33.21 0.21 30.23
C VAL A 252 32.38 -0.98 29.76
N ALA A 253 33.05 -2.11 29.56
CA ALA A 253 32.41 -3.37 29.19
C ALA A 253 31.77 -4.09 30.40
N PRO A 254 30.66 -4.82 30.20
CA PRO A 254 30.10 -5.70 31.23
C PRO A 254 31.05 -6.86 31.57
N ASP A 255 30.93 -7.37 32.79
CA ASP A 255 31.63 -8.55 33.29
C ASP A 255 31.02 -9.87 32.76
N ASN A 256 31.56 -10.99 33.21
CA ASN A 256 31.12 -12.34 32.80
C ASN A 256 29.68 -12.68 33.28
N GLN A 257 29.07 -11.83 34.11
CA GLN A 257 27.70 -11.94 34.59
C GLN A 257 26.76 -10.90 33.94
N GLY A 258 27.27 -10.07 33.02
CA GLY A 258 26.51 -9.04 32.31
C GLY A 258 26.40 -7.71 33.07
N ASN A 259 27.09 -7.53 34.20
CA ASN A 259 27.04 -6.29 34.98
C ASN A 259 28.14 -5.32 34.53
N VAL A 260 27.83 -4.03 34.42
CA VAL A 260 28.82 -2.98 34.12
C VAL A 260 29.34 -2.37 35.41
N ASN A 261 30.64 -2.52 35.70
CA ASN A 261 31.26 -1.89 36.87
C ASN A 261 31.62 -0.43 36.58
N LEU A 262 30.78 0.49 37.05
CA LEU A 262 30.96 1.93 36.81
C LEU A 262 31.86 2.64 37.84
N GLY A 263 32.44 1.92 38.80
CA GLY A 263 33.29 2.52 39.85
C GLY A 263 34.55 3.21 39.32
N THR A 264 34.95 2.94 38.07
CA THR A 264 36.08 3.64 37.41
C THR A 264 35.66 4.89 36.64
N VAL A 265 34.35 5.11 36.44
CA VAL A 265 33.80 6.22 35.65
C VAL A 265 33.07 7.23 36.54
N PHE A 266 32.34 6.72 37.53
CA PHE A 266 31.64 7.54 38.51
C PHE A 266 32.23 7.30 39.89
N TYR A 267 32.34 8.36 40.69
CA TYR A 267 32.70 8.22 42.10
C TYR A 267 31.65 7.38 42.82
N LEU A 268 32.09 6.40 43.60
CA LEU A 268 31.18 5.62 44.42
C LEU A 268 30.55 6.55 45.47
N LYS A 269 29.23 6.42 45.69
CA LYS A 269 28.50 7.24 46.67
C LYS A 269 29.20 7.23 48.05
N THR A 270 29.72 6.07 48.46
CA THR A 270 30.45 5.90 49.71
C THR A 270 31.72 6.74 49.80
N GLU A 271 32.47 6.88 48.70
CA GLU A 271 33.71 7.68 48.67
C GLU A 271 33.39 9.18 48.73
N VAL A 272 32.34 9.61 48.02
CA VAL A 272 31.84 10.99 48.07
C VAL A 272 31.35 11.31 49.49
N ASP A 273 30.55 10.44 50.08
CA ASP A 273 30.04 10.60 51.44
C ASP A 273 31.19 10.69 52.47
N GLN A 274 32.21 9.84 52.36
CA GLN A 274 33.41 9.89 53.22
C GLN A 274 34.17 11.21 53.08
N LYS A 275 34.38 11.69 51.86
CA LYS A 275 35.06 12.99 51.61
C LYS A 275 34.25 14.15 52.19
N ILE A 276 32.93 14.14 52.03
CA ILE A 276 32.03 15.16 52.58
C ILE A 276 32.08 15.15 54.11
N GLN A 277 32.01 13.97 54.75
CA GLN A 277 32.09 13.87 56.21
C GLN A 277 33.44 14.35 56.75
N ALA A 278 34.56 14.01 56.08
CA ALA A 278 35.87 14.49 56.46
C ALA A 278 36.00 16.02 56.32
N GLN A 279 35.41 16.60 55.27
CA GLN A 279 35.35 18.05 55.10
C GLN A 279 34.48 18.71 56.18
N GLN A 280 33.32 18.14 56.51
CA GLN A 280 32.45 18.66 57.56
C GLN A 280 33.15 18.69 58.92
N ALA A 281 33.82 17.61 59.30
CA ALA A 281 34.58 17.55 60.56
C ALA A 281 35.67 18.64 60.62
N LYS A 282 36.33 18.95 59.50
CA LYS A 282 37.32 20.03 59.42
C LYS A 282 36.67 21.42 59.56
N ILE A 283 35.51 21.63 58.95
CA ILE A 283 34.74 22.88 59.06
C ILE A 283 34.29 23.11 60.50
N ASP A 284 33.78 22.07 61.17
CA ASP A 284 33.33 22.17 62.55
C ASP A 284 34.48 22.50 63.50
N ALA A 285 35.66 21.88 63.30
CA ALA A 285 36.86 22.18 64.06
C ALA A 285 37.35 23.63 63.86
N LEU A 286 37.34 24.13 62.62
CA LEU A 286 37.71 25.51 62.32
C LEU A 286 36.70 26.52 62.90
N THR A 287 35.40 26.21 62.83
CA THR A 287 34.34 27.03 63.41
C THR A 287 34.54 27.16 64.92
N LYS A 288 34.78 26.05 65.62
CA LYS A 288 35.08 26.05 67.05
C LYS A 288 36.32 26.87 67.38
N ALA A 289 37.42 26.66 66.66
CA ALA A 289 38.65 27.40 66.88
C ALA A 289 38.47 28.92 66.67
N ASN A 290 37.63 29.34 65.73
CA ASN A 290 37.29 30.76 65.54
C ASN A 290 36.43 31.30 66.69
N SER A 291 35.41 30.56 67.15
CA SER A 291 34.61 30.97 68.31
C SER A 291 35.45 31.11 69.59
N ASP A 292 36.44 30.23 69.78
CA ASP A 292 37.40 30.32 70.90
C ASP A 292 38.26 31.60 70.78
N LYS A 293 38.73 31.93 69.56
CA LYS A 293 39.47 33.18 69.30
C LYS A 293 38.61 34.44 69.50
N ASP A 294 37.35 34.44 69.07
CA ASP A 294 36.43 35.56 69.27
C ASP A 294 36.20 35.83 70.77
N SER A 295 36.10 34.76 71.56
CA SER A 295 36.02 34.83 73.02
C SER A 295 37.29 35.44 73.64
N GLN A 296 38.47 35.05 73.14
CA GLN A 296 39.75 35.66 73.55
C GLN A 296 39.84 37.14 73.20
N ILE A 297 39.44 37.53 71.97
CA ILE A 297 39.42 38.94 71.52
C ILE A 297 38.49 39.76 72.42
N THR A 298 37.31 39.23 72.76
CA THR A 298 36.36 39.90 73.66
C THR A 298 36.96 40.14 75.03
N SER A 299 37.65 39.14 75.60
CA SER A 299 38.33 39.25 76.89
C SER A 299 39.46 40.30 76.85
N LEU A 300 40.28 40.28 75.81
CA LEU A 300 41.36 41.26 75.63
C LEU A 300 40.81 42.69 75.49
N ASN A 301 39.72 42.88 74.74
CA ASN A 301 39.08 44.19 74.61
C ASN A 301 38.57 44.70 75.97
N GLN A 302 37.95 43.86 76.79
CA GLN A 302 37.52 44.23 78.14
C GLN A 302 38.70 44.65 79.04
N GLN A 303 39.81 43.90 78.99
CA GLN A 303 41.03 44.26 79.71
C GLN A 303 41.58 45.61 79.25
N MET A 304 41.67 45.84 77.94
CA MET A 304 42.15 47.10 77.37
C MET A 304 41.27 48.29 77.76
N THR A 305 39.94 48.14 77.72
CA THR A 305 39.01 49.16 78.22
C THR A 305 39.26 49.45 79.71
N GLY A 306 39.46 48.41 80.53
CA GLY A 306 39.80 48.56 81.94
C GLY A 306 41.09 49.34 82.17
N SER A 307 42.17 48.97 81.48
CA SER A 307 43.46 49.69 81.57
C SER A 307 43.38 51.13 81.08
N ASN A 308 42.63 51.41 80.01
CA ASN A 308 42.42 52.79 79.53
C ASN A 308 41.70 53.65 80.58
N ASN A 309 40.70 53.10 81.27
CA ASN A 309 40.01 53.82 82.35
C ASN A 309 40.96 54.13 83.51
N GLN A 310 41.80 53.16 83.91
CA GLN A 310 42.82 53.38 84.94
C GLN A 310 43.82 54.46 84.52
N TYR A 311 44.32 54.40 83.28
CA TYR A 311 45.24 55.39 82.74
C TYR A 311 44.63 56.80 82.75
N ASN A 312 43.36 56.94 82.34
CA ASN A 312 42.66 58.22 82.35
C ASN A 312 42.49 58.77 83.78
N ASP A 313 42.16 57.93 84.76
CA ASP A 313 42.10 58.33 86.18
C ASP A 313 43.47 58.81 86.69
N LEU A 314 44.53 58.03 86.44
CA LEU A 314 45.91 58.38 86.79
C LEU A 314 46.33 59.70 86.14
N LEU A 315 46.04 59.90 84.85
CA LEU A 315 46.34 61.13 84.13
C LEU A 315 45.64 62.34 84.75
N ASN A 316 44.35 62.21 85.09
CA ASN A 316 43.59 63.29 85.73
C ASN A 316 44.13 63.61 87.13
N ARG A 317 44.53 62.59 87.90
CA ARG A 317 45.16 62.77 89.22
C ARG A 317 46.51 63.46 89.12
N VAL A 318 47.33 63.10 88.13
CA VAL A 318 48.63 63.76 87.88
C VAL A 318 48.40 65.22 87.52
N LYS A 319 47.50 65.53 86.58
CA LYS A 319 47.16 66.92 86.23
C LYS A 319 46.70 67.72 87.44
N PHE A 320 45.84 67.14 88.28
CA PHE A 320 45.40 67.78 89.52
C PHE A 320 46.59 68.07 90.45
N LEU A 321 47.52 67.13 90.63
CA LEU A 321 48.71 67.36 91.44
C LEU A 321 49.65 68.40 90.82
N GLU A 322 49.84 68.40 89.50
CA GLU A 322 50.65 69.42 88.82
C GLU A 322 50.07 70.82 89.00
N GLU A 323 48.74 70.97 88.96
CA GLU A 323 48.04 72.25 89.16
C GLU A 323 47.99 72.69 90.64
N ASN A 324 48.01 71.76 91.59
CA ASN A 324 47.74 72.05 93.02
C ASN A 324 48.93 71.76 93.96
N ALA A 325 50.05 71.23 93.48
CA ALA A 325 51.21 70.98 94.32
C ALA A 325 51.87 72.31 94.73
N MET A 326 51.95 72.56 96.04
CA MET A 326 52.83 73.60 96.56
C MET A 326 54.28 73.15 96.37
N LEU A 327 54.98 73.77 95.43
CA LEU A 327 56.42 73.58 95.29
C LEU A 327 57.14 74.37 96.38
N GLY A 328 58.15 73.76 97.00
CA GLY A 328 58.94 74.40 98.05
C GLY A 328 60.42 74.43 97.69
N LYS A 329 61.09 75.54 98.00
CA LYS A 329 62.54 75.67 97.85
C LYS A 329 63.17 75.97 99.20
N ARG A 330 64.25 75.26 99.52
CA ARG A 330 65.01 75.43 100.76
C ARG A 330 66.09 76.49 100.58
N PHE A 331 66.26 77.33 101.60
CA PHE A 331 67.27 78.38 101.68
C PHE A 331 68.05 78.22 102.99
N ALA A 332 69.32 78.58 102.98
CA ALA A 332 70.12 78.64 104.20
C ALA A 332 69.65 79.83 105.05
N LYS A 333 69.81 79.75 106.38
CA LYS A 333 69.45 80.84 107.30
C LYS A 333 70.08 82.19 106.93
N ALA A 334 71.29 82.17 106.36
CA ALA A 334 71.97 83.38 105.91
C ALA A 334 71.31 84.06 104.69
N ASP A 335 70.44 83.35 103.97
CA ASP A 335 69.86 83.76 102.68
C ASP A 335 68.37 84.15 102.76
N GLU A 336 67.91 84.62 103.92
CA GLU A 336 66.50 84.95 104.19
C GLU A 336 65.91 85.95 103.18
N SER A 337 66.66 86.98 102.78
CA SER A 337 66.21 87.93 101.75
C SER A 337 65.99 87.28 100.37
N ALA A 338 66.79 86.26 100.02
CA ALA A 338 66.60 85.52 98.78
C ALA A 338 65.39 84.59 98.84
N ALA A 339 65.07 84.07 100.03
CA ALA A 339 63.88 83.27 100.29
C ALA A 339 62.60 84.10 100.07
N GLU A 340 62.51 85.30 100.67
CA GLU A 340 61.37 86.21 100.51
C GLU A 340 61.19 86.67 99.05
N SER A 341 62.27 86.97 98.34
CA SER A 341 62.18 87.39 96.93
C SER A 341 61.63 86.26 96.05
N TRP A 342 62.02 85.02 96.33
CA TRP A 342 61.56 83.86 95.58
C TRP A 342 60.07 83.55 95.84
N GLU A 343 59.62 83.61 97.09
CA GLU A 343 58.21 83.42 97.46
C GLU A 343 57.31 84.48 96.83
N ASN A 344 57.73 85.76 96.83
CA ASN A 344 57.00 86.85 96.17
C ASN A 344 56.89 86.67 94.64
N GLN A 345 57.89 86.06 94.01
CA GLN A 345 57.86 85.76 92.57
C GLN A 345 57.03 84.51 92.24
N HIS A 346 56.75 83.66 93.23
CA HIS A 346 56.05 82.39 93.05
C HIS A 346 54.94 82.23 94.11
N PRO A 347 53.79 82.95 93.94
CA PRO A 347 52.80 83.13 95.00
C PRO A 347 52.09 81.87 95.50
N ASN A 348 52.22 80.73 94.82
CA ASN A 348 51.65 79.43 95.23
C ASN A 348 52.71 78.46 95.80
N TYR A 349 53.95 78.92 95.99
CA TYR A 349 55.09 78.12 96.44
C TYR A 349 55.53 78.55 97.85
N ILE A 350 56.24 77.69 98.57
CA ILE A 350 56.69 77.95 99.95
C ILE A 350 58.21 78.01 100.02
N ALA A 351 58.77 79.11 100.52
CA ALA A 351 60.18 79.17 100.86
C ALA A 351 60.41 78.54 102.26
N MET A 352 61.37 77.62 102.37
CA MET A 352 61.70 76.95 103.63
C MET A 352 63.10 77.35 104.08
N ILE A 353 63.21 77.94 105.26
CA ILE A 353 64.51 78.25 105.86
C ILE A 353 64.92 77.08 106.76
N GLU A 354 66.10 76.52 106.53
CA GLU A 354 66.65 75.44 107.38
C GLU A 354 67.81 75.94 108.25
N ASP A 355 67.76 75.58 109.53
CA ASP A 355 68.89 75.66 110.45
C ASP A 355 69.72 74.37 110.34
N LYS A 356 70.59 74.32 109.35
CA LYS A 356 71.84 73.55 109.42
C LYS A 356 73.02 74.44 109.12
#